data_AF-A0A7R6PCF1-F1
#
_entry.id   AF-A0A7R6PCF1-F1
#
_cell.length_a   1.000
_cell.length_b   1.000
_cell.length_c   1.000
_cell.angle_alpha   90.00
_cell.angle_beta   90.00
_cell.angle_gamma   90.00
#
_symmetry.space_group_name_H-M   'P 1'
#
loop_
_entity.id
_entity.type
_entity.pdbx_description
1 polymer ?
#
loop_
_entity_poly.entity_id
_entity_poly.type
_entity_poly.pdbx_seq_one_letter_code
_entity_poly.pdbx_strand_id
1 'polypeptide(L)'
;MKKNNYRALIGKRLSDSIAIELQYADFAKENITENNVATVVAMSGSSIGVAGLYHFNPQSDFSPFVKLGAHSWDITAINNNTSVSAKTDGTDVFYGVGVDGKINAFY
;
A
#
# COMPACT_ATOMS: atom_id res chain seq x y z
N MET A 1 15.77 -15.46 5.44
CA MET A 1 15.55 -14.05 5.84
C MET A 1 14.05 -13.77 5.77
N LYS A 2 13.46 -13.18 6.81
CA LYS A 2 12.01 -12.99 6.95
C LYS A 2 11.54 -11.92 5.94
N LYS A 3 10.68 -12.30 5.00
CA LYS A 3 10.03 -11.38 4.05
C LYS A 3 9.00 -10.56 4.81
N ASN A 4 9.26 -9.27 5.01
CA ASN A 4 8.31 -8.37 5.64
C ASN A 4 7.84 -7.33 4.61
N ASN A 5 6.56 -7.41 4.25
CA ASN A 5 5.86 -6.30 3.62
C ASN A 5 5.36 -5.38 4.74
N TYR A 6 5.50 -4.07 4.59
CA TYR A 6 4.86 -3.14 5.50
C TYR A 6 4.13 -2.04 4.73
N ARG A 7 3.04 -1.57 5.33
CA ARG A 7 2.29 -0.42 4.84
C ARG A 7 1.98 0.46 6.02
N ALA A 8 2.36 1.73 5.91
CA ALA A 8 2.01 2.77 6.84
C ALA A 8 0.91 3.64 6.24
N LEU A 9 -0.08 3.97 7.06
CA LEU A 9 -1.19 4.85 6.69
C LEU A 9 -1.24 5.96 7.74
N ILE A 10 -1.28 7.21 7.29
CA ILE A 10 -1.41 8.37 8.16
C ILE A 10 -2.62 9.16 7.67
N GLY A 11 -3.67 9.17 8.48
CA GLY A 11 -4.93 9.84 8.17
C GLY A 11 -5.17 11.07 9.03
N LYS A 12 -5.77 12.11 8.46
CA LYS A 12 -6.34 13.24 9.20
C LYS A 12 -7.79 13.45 8.80
N ARG A 13 -8.65 13.54 9.80
CA ARG A 13 -10.05 13.91 9.61
C ARG A 13 -10.17 15.43 9.39
N LEU A 14 -10.83 15.84 8.32
CA LEU A 14 -11.07 17.25 7.98
C LEU A 14 -12.49 17.69 8.39
N SER A 15 -13.45 16.75 8.36
CA SER A 15 -14.85 16.91 8.78
C SER A 15 -15.37 15.58 9.32
N ASP A 16 -16.57 15.53 9.90
CA ASP A 16 -17.14 14.30 10.47
C ASP A 16 -17.08 13.12 9.50
N SER A 17 -17.44 13.35 8.24
CA SER A 17 -17.49 12.34 7.18
C SER A 17 -16.32 12.36 6.21
N ILE A 18 -15.41 13.34 6.26
CA ILE A 18 -14.33 13.48 5.27
C ILE A 18 -12.96 13.42 5.95
N ALA A 19 -12.11 12.55 5.42
CA ALA A 19 -10.71 12.45 5.83
C ALA A 19 -9.77 12.40 4.61
N ILE A 20 -8.50 12.67 4.88
CA ILE A 20 -7.41 12.47 3.92
C ILE A 20 -6.43 11.46 4.51
N GLU A 21 -5.92 10.55 3.69
CA GLU A 21 -4.97 9.48 4.06
C GLU A 21 -3.74 9.56 3.17
N LEU A 22 -2.56 9.64 3.79
CA LEU A 22 -1.28 9.37 3.13
C LEU A 22 -0.94 7.90 3.33
N GLN A 23 -0.49 7.25 2.27
CA GLN A 23 -0.07 5.86 2.31
C GLN A 23 1.38 5.70 1.86
N TYR A 24 2.12 4.84 2.53
CA TYR A 24 3.42 4.35 2.11
C TYR A 24 3.44 2.83 2.22
N ALA A 25 3.84 2.13 1.16
CA ALA A 25 3.94 0.68 1.11
C ALA A 25 5.32 0.27 0.61
N ASP A 26 5.92 -0.72 1.25
CA ASP A 26 7.16 -1.38 0.83
C ASP A 26 6.85 -2.83 0.45
N PHE A 27 7.17 -3.18 -0.79
CA PHE A 27 6.96 -4.48 -1.38
C PHE A 27 8.23 -5.33 -1.21
N ALA A 28 8.08 -6.46 -0.53
CA ALA A 28 9.18 -7.34 -0.17
C ALA A 28 9.85 -7.98 -1.38
N LYS A 29 11.13 -8.33 -1.15
CA LYS A 29 11.99 -9.05 -2.08
C LYS A 29 11.55 -10.50 -2.27
N GLU A 30 11.05 -10.82 -3.46
CA GLU A 30 10.78 -12.18 -3.88
C GLU A 30 11.75 -12.63 -4.98
N ASN A 31 12.12 -13.92 -4.95
CA ASN A 31 12.84 -14.60 -6.02
C ASN A 31 11.83 -15.42 -6.81
N ILE A 32 11.60 -15.07 -8.07
CA ILE A 32 10.75 -15.86 -8.98
C ILE A 32 11.59 -16.98 -9.59
N THR A 33 11.00 -18.14 -9.90
CA THR A 33 11.65 -19.19 -10.71
C THR A 33 10.89 -19.31 -12.02
N GLU A 34 11.58 -19.21 -13.15
CA GLU A 34 10.97 -19.26 -14.48
C GLU A 34 11.50 -20.50 -15.23
N ASN A 35 10.59 -21.32 -15.77
CA ASN A 35 10.92 -22.43 -16.66
C ASN A 35 11.84 -23.55 -16.08
N ASN A 36 11.66 -23.96 -14.81
CA ASN A 36 12.52 -24.96 -14.11
C ASN A 36 14.02 -24.59 -14.03
N VAL A 37 14.36 -23.37 -14.45
CA VAL A 37 15.67 -22.76 -14.22
C VAL A 37 15.46 -21.74 -13.11
N ALA A 38 16.21 -21.87 -12.02
CA ALA A 38 16.21 -20.90 -10.92
C ALA A 38 16.83 -19.58 -11.40
N THR A 39 16.09 -18.82 -12.21
CA THR A 39 16.42 -17.45 -12.55
C THR A 39 16.03 -16.60 -11.36
N VAL A 40 16.94 -16.44 -10.40
CA VAL A 40 16.68 -15.70 -9.17
C VAL A 40 16.47 -14.22 -9.52
N VAL A 41 15.22 -13.84 -9.82
CA VAL A 41 14.83 -12.45 -10.06
C VAL A 41 14.41 -11.85 -8.73
N ALA A 42 15.26 -11.02 -8.13
CA ALA A 42 14.93 -10.27 -6.93
C ALA A 42 14.09 -9.04 -7.30
N MET A 43 12.80 -9.06 -6.96
CA MET A 43 11.89 -7.93 -7.18
C MET A 43 11.68 -7.14 -5.89
N SER A 44 11.91 -5.83 -5.89
CA SER A 44 11.57 -4.93 -4.78
C SER A 44 10.88 -3.70 -5.31
N GLY A 45 10.01 -3.11 -4.51
CA GLY A 45 9.42 -1.83 -4.88
C GLY A 45 8.82 -1.11 -3.70
N SER A 46 8.42 0.13 -3.93
CA SER A 46 7.71 0.93 -2.95
C SER A 46 6.62 1.74 -3.62
N SER A 47 5.63 2.15 -2.84
CA SER A 47 4.57 3.03 -3.32
C SER A 47 4.24 4.09 -2.28
N ILE A 48 4.02 5.31 -2.75
CA ILE A 48 3.52 6.42 -1.96
C ILE A 48 2.28 6.99 -2.61
N GLY A 49 1.27 7.34 -1.82
CA GLY A 49 0.02 7.86 -2.36
C GLY A 49 -0.78 8.67 -1.38
N VAL A 50 -1.83 9.28 -1.91
CA VAL A 50 -2.81 10.06 -1.15
C VAL A 50 -4.22 9.66 -1.56
N ALA A 51 -5.12 9.59 -0.59
CA ALA A 51 -6.52 9.31 -0.83
C ALA A 51 -7.44 10.24 -0.02
N GLY A 52 -8.56 10.60 -0.62
CA GLY A 52 -9.72 11.11 0.10
C GLY A 52 -10.59 9.95 0.59
N LEU A 53 -11.07 10.06 1.82
CA LEU A 53 -11.94 9.09 2.47
C LEU A 53 -13.30 9.74 2.75
N TYR A 54 -14.36 8.97 2.51
CA TYR A 54 -15.71 9.32 2.95
C TYR A 54 -16.23 8.27 3.92
N HIS A 55 -16.50 8.68 5.15
CA HIS A 55 -16.98 7.87 6.26
C HIS A 55 -18.50 7.94 6.39
N PHE A 56 -19.13 6.77 6.42
CA PHE A 56 -20.55 6.59 6.69
C PHE A 56 -20.78 6.40 8.19
N ASN A 57 -21.79 7.08 8.73
CA ASN A 57 -22.13 7.02 10.16
C ASN A 57 -20.91 7.26 11.08
N PRO A 58 -20.15 8.36 10.91
CA PRO A 58 -18.87 8.59 11.60
C PRO A 58 -18.97 8.76 13.12
N GLN A 59 -20.18 8.84 13.67
CA GLN A 59 -20.45 8.93 15.11
C GLN A 59 -20.57 7.57 15.79
N SER A 60 -20.74 6.50 15.01
CA SER A 60 -20.78 5.11 15.51
C SER A 60 -19.40 4.65 15.98
N ASP A 61 -19.36 3.60 16.80
CA ASP A 61 -18.11 2.94 17.21
C ASP A 61 -17.44 2.21 16.04
N PHE A 62 -18.22 1.87 15.02
CA PHE A 62 -17.76 1.36 13.74
C PHE A 62 -18.24 2.24 12.61
N SER A 63 -17.30 2.74 11.81
CA SER A 63 -17.53 3.68 10.71
C SER A 63 -17.00 3.08 9.41
N PRO A 64 -17.87 2.50 8.56
CA PRO A 64 -17.47 2.10 7.22
C PRO A 64 -17.07 3.31 6.39
N PHE A 65 -16.12 3.14 5.48
CA PHE A 65 -15.66 4.20 4.59
C PHE A 65 -15.38 3.69 3.19
N VAL A 66 -15.45 4.61 2.23
CA VAL A 66 -14.90 4.46 0.89
C VAL A 66 -13.67 5.36 0.76
N LYS A 67 -12.72 4.96 -0.07
CA LYS A 67 -11.55 5.76 -0.41
C LYS A 67 -11.28 5.81 -1.90
N LEU A 68 -10.80 6.96 -2.36
CA LEU A 68 -10.37 7.21 -3.72
C LEU A 68 -9.09 8.04 -3.67
N GLY A 69 -8.09 7.61 -4.42
CA GLY A 69 -6.78 8.24 -4.38
C GLY A 69 -5.94 7.96 -5.61
N ALA A 70 -4.72 8.46 -5.56
CA ALA A 70 -3.68 8.17 -6.53
C ALA A 70 -2.40 7.80 -5.80
N HIS A 71 -1.63 6.90 -6.39
CA HIS A 71 -0.33 6.52 -5.86
C HIS A 71 0.71 6.43 -6.98
N SER A 72 1.93 6.85 -6.63
CA SER A 72 3.11 6.55 -7.43
C SER A 72 3.73 5.28 -6.89
N TRP A 73 4.26 4.45 -7.77
CA TRP A 73 4.97 3.24 -7.41
C TRP A 73 6.23 3.08 -8.26
N ASP A 74 7.25 2.49 -7.63
CA ASP A 74 8.53 2.19 -8.25
C ASP A 74 8.85 0.72 -7.98
N ILE A 75 9.19 -0.03 -9.03
CA ILE A 75 9.60 -1.43 -8.95
C ILE A 75 10.95 -1.60 -9.63
N THR A 76 11.84 -2.31 -8.96
CA THR A 76 13.13 -2.77 -9.50
C THR A 76 13.17 -4.28 -9.47
N ALA A 77 13.48 -4.89 -10.61
CA ALA A 77 13.73 -6.31 -10.76
C ALA A 77 15.19 -6.53 -11.13
N ILE A 78 15.90 -7.38 -10.38
CA ILE A 78 17.31 -7.71 -10.62
C ILE A 78 17.41 -9.20 -10.90
N ASN A 79 17.96 -9.55 -12.06
CA ASN A 79 18.34 -10.93 -12.35
C ASN A 79 19.71 -11.20 -11.69
N ASN A 80 19.74 -11.98 -10.62
CA ASN A 80 20.97 -12.23 -9.86
C ASN A 80 22.00 -13.08 -10.63
N ASN A 81 21.61 -13.76 -11.70
CA ASN A 81 22.52 -14.58 -12.50
C ASN A 81 23.27 -13.77 -13.57
N THR A 82 22.66 -12.70 -14.08
CA THR A 82 23.24 -11.86 -15.15
C THR A 82 23.57 -10.44 -14.70
N SER A 83 23.20 -10.07 -13.46
CA SER A 83 23.30 -8.71 -12.92
C SER A 83 22.57 -7.65 -13.76
N VAL A 84 21.68 -8.07 -14.66
CA VAL A 84 20.82 -7.16 -15.43
C VAL A 84 19.68 -6.70 -14.52
N SER A 85 19.45 -5.39 -14.48
CA SER A 85 18.33 -4.79 -13.74
C SER A 85 17.34 -4.14 -14.69
N ALA A 86 16.06 -4.32 -14.40
CA ALA A 86 14.95 -3.61 -15.02
C ALA A 86 14.27 -2.76 -13.96
N LYS A 87 13.92 -1.53 -14.32
CA LYS A 87 13.16 -0.61 -13.47
C LYS A 87 11.90 -0.20 -14.22
N THR A 88 10.80 -0.11 -13.48
CA THR A 88 9.55 0.40 -14.00
C THR A 88 8.87 1.19 -12.89
N ASP A 89 8.28 2.30 -13.29
CA ASP A 89 7.53 3.20 -12.45
C ASP A 89 6.14 3.42 -13.05
N GLY A 90 5.24 3.95 -12.23
CA GLY A 90 3.89 4.23 -12.66
C GLY A 90 3.14 5.09 -11.66
N THR A 91 2.10 5.76 -12.16
CA THR A 91 1.15 6.48 -11.32
C THR A 91 -0.23 6.03 -11.70
N ASP A 92 -0.93 5.45 -10.73
CA ASP A 92 -2.26 4.90 -10.93
C ASP A 92 -3.26 5.50 -9.95
N VAL A 93 -4.52 5.53 -10.37
CA VAL A 93 -5.65 5.82 -9.48
C VAL A 93 -6.08 4.53 -8.79
N PHE A 94 -6.44 4.61 -7.51
CA PHE A 94 -6.94 3.48 -6.75
C PHE A 94 -8.18 3.86 -5.95
N TYR A 95 -8.99 2.86 -5.66
CA TYR A 95 -10.17 2.98 -4.81
C TYR A 95 -10.26 1.81 -3.83
N GLY A 96 -11.03 1.97 -2.77
CA GLY A 96 -11.21 0.91 -1.78
C GLY A 96 -12.34 1.19 -0.80
N VAL A 97 -12.61 0.19 0.02
CA VAL A 97 -13.58 0.26 1.12
C VAL A 97 -12.92 -0.25 2.41
N GLY A 98 -13.39 0.21 3.56
CA GLY A 98 -12.89 -0.23 4.86
C GLY A 98 -13.85 0.08 5.99
N VAL A 99 -13.46 -0.29 7.20
CA VAL A 99 -14.20 0.00 8.44
C VAL A 99 -13.21 0.44 9.51
N ASP A 100 -13.45 1.61 10.08
CA ASP A 100 -12.74 2.08 11.26
C ASP A 100 -13.51 1.71 12.52
N GLY A 101 -12.81 1.20 13.54
CA GLY A 101 -13.38 0.81 14.83
C GLY A 101 -12.64 1.47 15.99
N LYS A 102 -13.38 1.99 16.98
CA LYS A 102 -12.76 2.44 18.25
C LYS A 102 -12.41 1.22 19.11
N ILE A 103 -11.12 0.98 19.33
CA ILE A 103 -10.65 -0.19 20.09
C ILE A 103 -10.50 0.13 21.59
N ASN A 104 -10.21 1.39 21.96
CA ASN A 104 -10.10 1.81 23.37
C ASN A 104 -10.86 3.11 23.63
N ALA A 105 -11.84 3.07 24.54
CA ALA A 105 -12.33 4.22 25.27
C ALA A 105 -11.69 4.13 26.67
N PHE A 106 -10.63 4.89 26.93
CA PHE A 106 -10.15 5.04 28.31
C PHE A 106 -11.20 5.88 29.05
N TYR A 107 -11.83 5.24 30.05
CA TYR A 107 -12.73 5.86 31.03
C TYR A 107 -11.92 6.59 32.10
#